data_AF-A0A7V2J6F4-F1
#
_entry.id   AF-A0A7V2J6F4-F1
#
_cell.length_a   1.000
_cell.length_b   1.000
_cell.length_c   1.000
_cell.angle_alpha   90.00
_cell.angle_beta   90.00
_cell.angle_gamma   90.00
#
_symmetry.space_group_name_H-M   'P 1'
#
loop_
_entity.id
_entity.type
_entity.pdbx_description
1 polymer ?
#
loop_
_entity_poly.entity_id
_entity_poly.type
_entity_poly.pdbx_seq_one_letter_code
_entity_poly.pdbx_strand_id
1 'polypeptide(L)'
;MHPLVKLAKDTIEEYVRNGDIIKPPANLSAEMTGEAGVFVSIKKKGELRGCIGTFQPTRESIALEIIQNAVSASTQDPRFPPVSPAEIDKLEYSVDVLSEPERISGKDELDPRKYGVIVKSGEHRGLL
;
A
#
# COMPACT_ATOMS: atom_id res chain seq x y z
N MET A 1 14.22 8.80 4.38
CA MET A 1 12.91 8.19 4.04
C MET A 1 13.02 7.63 2.63
N HIS A 2 12.58 6.39 2.41
CA HIS A 2 12.62 5.74 1.10
C HIS A 2 11.74 6.49 0.07
N PRO A 3 12.11 6.57 -1.23
CA PRO A 3 11.32 7.29 -2.24
C PRO A 3 9.85 6.86 -2.32
N LEU A 4 9.58 5.55 -2.28
CA LEU A 4 8.20 5.01 -2.29
C LEU A 4 7.38 5.48 -1.09
N VAL A 5 7.97 5.44 0.11
CA VAL A 5 7.33 5.88 1.35
C VAL A 5 7.09 7.39 1.32
N LYS A 6 8.03 8.15 0.75
CA LYS A 6 7.86 9.59 0.55
C LYS A 6 6.68 9.87 -0.38
N LEU A 7 6.55 9.14 -1.50
CA LEU A 7 5.42 9.31 -2.41
C LEU A 7 4.08 9.01 -1.72
N ALA A 8 4.00 7.92 -0.95
CA ALA A 8 2.80 7.59 -0.19
C ALA A 8 2.45 8.68 0.83
N LYS A 9 3.46 9.16 1.58
CA LYS A 9 3.30 10.26 2.54
C LYS A 9 2.79 11.53 1.85
N ASP A 10 3.48 12.00 0.82
CA ASP A 10 3.13 13.23 0.11
C ASP A 10 1.71 13.13 -0.47
N THR A 11 1.32 11.96 -1.00
CA THR A 11 -0.04 11.69 -1.48
C THR A 11 -1.07 11.81 -0.36
N ILE A 12 -0.85 11.15 0.78
CA ILE A 12 -1.80 11.13 1.89
C ILE A 12 -1.95 12.53 2.47
N GLU A 13 -0.84 13.24 2.70
CA GLU A 13 -0.90 14.58 3.29
C GLU A 13 -1.61 15.57 2.37
N GLU A 14 -1.31 15.56 1.08
CA GLU A 14 -1.97 16.44 0.11
C GLU A 14 -3.47 16.14 0.03
N TYR A 15 -3.83 14.87 -0.09
CA TYR A 15 -5.24 14.47 -0.21
C TYR A 15 -6.02 14.79 1.07
N VAL A 16 -5.46 14.51 2.25
CA VAL A 16 -6.13 14.77 3.52
C VAL A 16 -6.27 16.27 3.79
N ARG A 17 -5.29 17.10 3.41
CA ARG A 17 -5.33 18.55 3.64
C ARG A 17 -6.21 19.28 2.63
N ASN A 18 -6.08 18.93 1.36
CA ASN A 18 -6.60 19.73 0.24
C ASN A 18 -7.65 18.98 -0.61
N GLY A 19 -7.74 17.65 -0.48
CA GLY A 19 -8.60 16.82 -1.32
C GLY A 19 -8.00 16.50 -2.70
N ASP A 20 -6.76 16.92 -2.95
CA ASP A 20 -6.10 16.79 -4.24
C ASP A 20 -5.28 15.50 -4.35
N ILE A 21 -5.37 14.84 -5.50
CA ILE A 21 -4.55 13.67 -5.83
C ILE A 21 -3.32 14.15 -6.57
N ILE A 22 -2.14 13.93 -5.99
CA ILE A 22 -0.88 14.30 -6.63
C ILE A 22 -0.62 13.47 -7.88
N LYS A 23 0.16 14.05 -8.80
CA LYS A 23 0.70 13.32 -9.94
C LYS A 23 1.99 12.61 -9.53
N PRO A 24 2.32 11.47 -10.17
CA PRO A 24 3.63 10.86 -10.01
C PRO A 24 4.74 11.86 -10.40
N PRO A 25 5.92 11.79 -9.76
CA PRO A 25 7.02 12.68 -10.08
C PRO A 25 7.49 12.47 -11.53
N ALA A 26 7.91 13.56 -12.19
CA ALA A 26 8.32 13.52 -13.60
C ALA A 26 9.47 12.54 -13.87
N ASN A 27 10.38 12.40 -12.91
CA ASN A 27 11.47 11.43 -12.95
C ASN A 27 11.20 10.34 -11.91
N LEU A 28 10.66 9.21 -12.36
CA LEU A 28 10.46 8.03 -11.52
C LEU A 28 11.81 7.38 -11.19
N SER A 29 12.02 7.00 -9.94
CA SER A 29 13.12 6.09 -9.58
C SER A 29 12.85 4.70 -10.17
N ALA A 30 13.90 3.90 -10.39
CA ALA A 30 13.73 2.55 -10.95
C ALA A 30 12.71 1.70 -10.16
N GLU A 31 12.70 1.81 -8.84
CA GLU A 31 11.75 1.11 -7.95
C GLU A 31 10.28 1.57 -8.06
N MET A 32 10.04 2.72 -8.70
CA MET A 32 8.70 3.24 -8.99
C MET A 32 8.18 2.81 -10.36
N THR A 33 9.05 2.24 -11.19
CA THR A 33 8.73 1.79 -12.54
C THR A 33 8.31 0.32 -12.55
N GLY A 34 7.57 -0.09 -13.58
CA GLY A 34 7.04 -1.44 -13.69
C GLY A 34 5.77 -1.65 -12.86
N GLU A 35 5.17 -2.81 -13.02
CA GLU A 35 3.88 -3.17 -12.44
C GLU A 35 4.07 -4.15 -11.28
N ALA A 36 3.52 -3.82 -10.11
CA ALA A 36 3.46 -4.72 -8.97
C ALA A 36 2.24 -4.43 -8.10
N GLY A 37 1.81 -5.42 -7.32
CA GLY A 37 0.88 -5.17 -6.22
C GLY A 37 1.56 -4.36 -5.12
N VAL A 38 0.83 -3.42 -4.51
CA VAL A 38 1.39 -2.55 -3.46
C VAL A 38 0.42 -2.40 -2.31
N PHE A 39 0.92 -2.51 -1.08
CA PHE A 39 0.19 -2.14 0.14
C PHE A 39 0.76 -0.86 0.73
N VAL A 40 -0.12 0.08 1.06
CA VAL A 40 0.22 1.29 1.81
C VAL A 40 -0.39 1.15 3.19
N SER A 41 0.47 1.19 4.22
CA SER A 41 0.04 1.13 5.61
C SER A 41 0.35 2.45 6.32
N ILE A 42 -0.64 2.92 7.07
CA ILE A 42 -0.58 4.09 7.93
C ILE A 42 -0.63 3.59 9.37
N LYS A 43 0.32 4.04 10.18
CA LYS A 43 0.35 3.77 11.62
C LYS A 43 0.32 5.08 12.40
N LYS A 44 -0.13 5.01 13.64
CA LYS A 44 -0.14 6.14 14.58
C LYS A 44 0.33 5.62 15.94
N LYS A 45 1.49 6.10 16.40
CA LYS A 45 2.12 5.60 17.64
C LYS A 45 2.32 4.08 17.63
N GLY A 46 2.79 3.55 16.50
CA GLY A 46 3.00 2.10 16.29
C GLY A 46 1.75 1.26 16.01
N GLU A 47 0.54 1.79 16.20
CA GLU A 47 -0.72 1.06 15.94
C GLU A 47 -1.25 1.31 14.52
N LEU A 48 -1.91 0.30 13.93
CA LEU A 48 -2.50 0.42 12.59
C LEU A 48 -3.63 1.47 12.58
N ARG A 49 -3.56 2.39 11.61
CA ARG A 49 -4.53 3.48 11.42
C ARG A 49 -5.23 3.43 10.05
N GLY A 50 -4.70 2.66 9.12
CA GLY A 50 -5.27 2.37 7.81
C GLY A 50 -4.30 1.51 7.01
N CYS A 51 -4.81 0.56 6.24
CA CYS A 51 -4.00 -0.23 5.32
C CYS A 51 -4.87 -0.72 4.17
N ILE A 52 -4.51 -0.30 2.96
CA ILE A 52 -5.14 -0.73 1.72
C ILE A 52 -4.03 -1.04 0.71
N GLY A 53 -4.29 -2.06 -0.09
CA GLY A 53 -3.40 -2.43 -1.16
C GLY A 53 -4.05 -3.39 -2.13
N THR A 54 -3.30 -3.67 -3.18
CA THR A 54 -3.64 -4.61 -4.25
C THR A 54 -2.58 -5.68 -4.28
N PHE A 55 -2.98 -6.95 -4.31
CA PHE A 55 -2.03 -8.07 -4.33
C PHE A 55 -1.49 -8.37 -5.74
N GLN A 56 -2.16 -7.84 -6.77
CA GLN A 56 -1.74 -7.85 -8.17
C GLN A 56 -1.74 -6.40 -8.67
N PRO A 57 -0.89 -6.04 -9.64
CA PRO A 57 -0.90 -4.70 -10.21
C PRO A 57 -2.28 -4.38 -10.81
N THR A 58 -2.76 -3.17 -10.55
CA THR A 58 -3.99 -2.62 -11.13
C THR A 58 -3.72 -1.33 -11.90
N ARG A 59 -2.52 -0.78 -11.79
CA ARG A 59 -2.03 0.42 -12.45
C ARG A 59 -0.79 0.13 -13.28
N GLU A 60 -0.53 1.02 -14.24
CA GLU A 60 0.59 0.95 -15.19
C GLU A 60 1.98 1.17 -14.55
N SER A 61 2.02 1.55 -13.26
CA SER A 61 3.28 1.67 -12.52
C SER A 61 3.09 1.55 -11.01
N ILE A 62 4.14 1.10 -10.31
CA ILE A 62 4.22 1.12 -8.84
C ILE A 62 3.93 2.52 -8.29
N ALA A 63 4.39 3.59 -8.95
CA ALA A 63 4.08 4.96 -8.52
C ALA A 63 2.57 5.25 -8.50
N LEU A 64 1.86 4.89 -9.57
CA LEU A 64 0.41 5.07 -9.65
C LEU A 64 -0.34 4.16 -8.68
N GLU A 65 0.14 2.92 -8.49
CA GLU A 65 -0.40 1.99 -7.51
C GLU A 65 -0.27 2.54 -6.09
N ILE A 66 0.89 3.09 -5.73
CA ILE A 66 1.13 3.77 -4.45
C ILE A 66 0.15 4.93 -4.27
N ILE A 67 0.04 5.84 -5.25
CA ILE A 67 -0.84 7.01 -5.13
C ILE A 67 -2.28 6.58 -4.87
N GLN A 68 -2.79 5.62 -5.65
CA GLN A 68 -4.14 5.10 -5.48
C GLN A 68 -4.34 4.47 -4.09
N ASN A 69 -3.45 3.56 -3.70
CA ASN A 69 -3.60 2.83 -2.44
C ASN A 69 -3.35 3.72 -1.23
N ALA A 70 -2.54 4.77 -1.35
CA ALA A 70 -2.32 5.76 -0.30
C ALA A 70 -3.59 6.59 -0.02
N VAL A 71 -4.28 7.05 -1.07
CA VAL A 71 -5.59 7.71 -0.92
C VAL A 71 -6.60 6.76 -0.26
N SER A 72 -6.73 5.53 -0.75
CA SER A 72 -7.67 4.57 -0.17
C SER A 72 -7.30 4.15 1.26
N ALA A 73 -6.02 3.98 1.59
CA ALA A 73 -5.58 3.64 2.95
C ALA A 73 -5.92 4.75 3.95
N SER A 74 -5.89 6.03 3.51
CA SER A 74 -6.22 7.17 4.37
C SER A 74 -7.71 7.46 4.48
N THR A 75 -8.55 7.01 3.54
CA THR A 75 -9.96 7.44 3.47
C THR A 75 -11.00 6.35 3.30
N GLN A 76 -10.62 5.15 2.89
CA GLN A 76 -11.53 4.08 2.47
C GLN A 76 -11.31 2.76 3.22
N ASP A 77 -10.38 2.69 4.17
CA ASP A 77 -10.25 1.51 5.02
C ASP A 77 -11.50 1.36 5.91
N PRO A 78 -12.35 0.34 5.70
CA PRO A 78 -13.64 0.23 6.39
C PRO A 78 -13.50 -0.01 7.90
N ARG A 79 -12.30 -0.33 8.39
CA ARG A 79 -12.03 -0.56 9.81
C ARG A 79 -11.85 0.74 10.58
N PHE A 80 -11.59 1.85 9.90
CA PHE A 80 -11.24 3.13 10.52
C PHE A 80 -12.02 4.29 9.89
N PRO A 81 -12.32 5.36 10.64
CA PRO A 81 -12.77 6.61 10.02
C PRO A 81 -11.65 7.20 9.15
N PRO A 82 -11.98 8.02 8.13
CA PRO A 82 -10.98 8.74 7.35
C PRO A 82 -9.97 9.47 8.23
N VAL A 83 -8.72 9.54 7.80
CA VAL A 83 -7.64 10.26 8.47
C VAL A 83 -7.98 11.75 8.48
N SER A 84 -7.87 12.38 9.64
CA SER A 84 -8.10 13.82 9.77
C SER A 84 -6.80 14.62 9.63
N PRO A 85 -6.84 15.88 9.16
CA PRO A 85 -5.66 16.73 9.05
C PRO A 85 -4.86 16.89 10.36
N ALA A 86 -5.54 16.87 11.51
CA ALA A 86 -4.92 17.00 12.83
C ALA A 86 -4.10 15.76 13.27
N GLU A 87 -4.21 14.65 12.53
CA GLU A 87 -3.46 13.43 12.80
C GLU A 87 -2.14 13.36 12.05
N ILE A 88 -2.00 14.09 10.93
CA ILE A 88 -0.91 13.96 9.95
C ILE A 88 0.48 13.92 10.62
N ASP A 89 0.77 14.89 11.49
CA ASP A 89 2.09 15.03 12.11
C ASP A 89 2.46 13.88 13.06
N LYS A 90 1.52 12.97 13.33
CA LYS A 90 1.67 11.81 14.24
C LYS A 90 1.63 10.48 13.49
N LEU A 91 1.56 10.51 12.16
CA LEU A 91 1.46 9.31 11.33
C LEU A 91 2.83 8.81 10.91
N GLU A 92 2.92 7.49 10.85
CA GLU A 92 4.03 6.74 10.29
C GLU A 92 3.52 6.01 9.04
N TYR A 93 4.34 5.93 8.00
CA TYR A 93 3.95 5.37 6.72
C TYR A 93 4.89 4.23 6.34
N SER A 94 4.35 3.14 5.81
CA SER A 94 5.12 2.08 5.16
C SER A 94 4.49 1.69 3.82
N VAL A 95 5.33 1.21 2.92
CA VAL A 95 4.93 0.76 1.58
C VAL A 95 5.57 -0.61 1.38
N ASP A 96 4.74 -1.59 1.08
CA ASP A 96 5.14 -2.96 0.79
C ASP A 96 4.87 -3.24 -0.68
N VAL A 97 5.92 -3.44 -1.47
CA VAL A 97 5.82 -3.82 -2.89
C VAL A 97 5.92 -5.33 -2.99
N LEU A 98 4.93 -5.94 -3.62
CA LEU A 98 4.79 -7.39 -3.67
C LEU A 98 5.44 -7.97 -4.93
N SER A 99 6.06 -9.14 -4.78
CA SER A 99 6.42 -9.99 -5.91
C SER A 99 5.18 -10.62 -6.53
N GLU A 100 5.32 -11.12 -7.76
CA GLU A 100 4.25 -11.90 -8.39
C GLU A 100 3.89 -13.12 -7.52
N PRO A 101 2.60 -13.39 -7.27
CA PRO A 101 2.18 -14.57 -6.52
C PRO A 101 2.52 -15.87 -7.23
N GLU A 102 3.17 -16.78 -6.52
CA GLU A 102 3.50 -18.12 -7.01
C GLU A 102 2.59 -19.18 -6.37
N ARG A 103 2.14 -20.16 -7.16
CA ARG A 103 1.39 -21.30 -6.63
C ARG A 103 2.35 -22.28 -5.99
N ILE A 104 2.05 -22.68 -4.77
CA ILE A 104 2.75 -23.77 -4.06
C ILE A 104 2.05 -25.11 -4.30
N SER A 105 2.80 -26.21 -4.23
CA SER A 105 2.25 -27.57 -4.27
C SER A 105 2.05 -28.16 -2.87
N GLY A 106 2.81 -27.67 -1.89
CA GLY A 106 2.76 -28.13 -0.51
C GLY A 106 3.12 -27.04 0.52
N LYS A 107 2.74 -27.27 1.77
CA LYS A 107 3.01 -26.35 2.90
C LYS A 107 4.50 -26.21 3.24
N ASP A 108 5.30 -27.18 2.84
CA ASP A 108 6.75 -27.26 3.02
C ASP A 108 7.50 -26.23 2.15
N GLU A 109 6.85 -25.67 1.14
CA GLU A 109 7.37 -24.56 0.33
C GLU A 109 7.18 -23.18 1.01
N LEU A 110 6.41 -23.11 2.09
CA LEU A 110 6.15 -21.87 2.81
C LEU A 110 7.14 -21.65 3.97
N ASP A 111 7.88 -20.54 3.89
CA ASP A 111 8.60 -19.98 5.03
C ASP A 111 7.87 -18.72 5.55
N PRO A 112 7.28 -18.76 6.75
CA PRO A 112 6.53 -17.63 7.32
C PRO A 112 7.40 -16.42 7.63
N ARG A 113 8.74 -16.54 7.59
CA ARG A 113 9.65 -15.41 7.74
C ARG A 113 9.94 -14.71 6.41
N LYS A 114 9.61 -15.34 5.28
CA LYS A 114 9.97 -14.88 3.95
C LYS A 114 8.75 -14.54 3.09
N TYR A 115 7.68 -15.33 3.17
CA TYR A 115 6.55 -15.23 2.27
C TYR A 115 5.28 -14.81 3.01
N GLY A 116 4.54 -13.89 2.39
CA GLY A 116 3.11 -13.75 2.64
C GLY A 116 2.32 -14.89 2.00
N VAL A 117 1.06 -15.04 2.36
CA VAL A 117 0.19 -16.12 1.87
C VAL A 117 -1.09 -15.58 1.27
N ILE A 118 -1.45 -16.12 0.11
CA ILE A 118 -2.76 -15.93 -0.50
C ILE A 118 -3.52 -17.25 -0.42
N VAL A 119 -4.66 -17.23 0.28
CA VAL A 119 -5.58 -18.38 0.33
C VAL A 119 -6.79 -18.04 -0.51
N LYS A 120 -7.14 -18.92 -1.46
CA LYS A 120 -8.31 -18.77 -2.33
C LYS A 120 -9.23 -19.99 -2.20
N SER A 121 -10.52 -19.74 -2.00
CA SER A 121 -11.58 -20.78 -1.98
C SER A 121 -12.81 -20.27 -2.75
N GLY A 122 -12.92 -20.68 -4.02
CA GLY A 122 -13.92 -20.13 -4.95
C GLY A 122 -13.68 -18.64 -5.19
N GLU A 123 -14.72 -17.83 -4.97
CA GLU A 123 -14.66 -16.36 -5.05
C GLU A 123 -14.03 -15.70 -3.80
N HIS A 124 -13.89 -16.44 -2.71
CA HIS A 124 -13.30 -15.91 -1.47
C HIS A 124 -11.78 -15.93 -1.54
N ARG A 125 -11.16 -14.88 -1.00
CA ARG A 125 -9.72 -14.72 -0.94
C ARG A 125 -9.29 -14.07 0.38
N GLY A 126 -8.23 -14.59 0.98
CA GLY A 126 -7.53 -13.97 2.09
C GLY A 126 -6.06 -13.73 1.72
N LEU A 127 -5.49 -12.65 2.24
CA LEU A 127 -4.08 -12.29 2.10
C LEU A 127 -3.53 -11.97 3.50
N LEU A 128 -2.33 -12.46 3.80
CA LEU A 128 -1.55 -12.14 4.99
C LEU A 128 -0.07 -11.95 4.65
#